data_AF-A0A0C3Q372-F1
#
_entry.id   AF-A0A0C3Q372-F1
#
_cell.length_a   1.000
_cell.length_b   1.000
_cell.length_c   1.000
_cell.angle_alpha   90.00
_cell.angle_beta   90.00
_cell.angle_gamma   90.00
#
_symmetry.space_group_name_H-M   'P 1'
#
loop_
_entity.id
_entity.type
_entity.pdbx_description
1 polymer ?
#
loop_
_entity_poly.entity_id
_entity_poly.type
_entity_poly.pdbx_seq_one_letter_code
_entity_poly.pdbx_strand_id
1 'polypeptide(L)'
;MDVGGTENGEPVFCSASAEDCAGQLWDLERASRTTLEIKTMPMVSENTKLQDTTKSQNEPPSYVAEDAIQAIPEGLYTLTNKKIRKLLVVHNGDIRSGTACIGWPRITGSSLDFQLWALKHASADGSYTLMSLRAGTYIDLQAGKTANRAPVIAHSYASSEPSRLNQEWRISEEVPGYYTLRCARTETFLEMDDESTEKWRKIYCSNASQERDSQLWSLDRVSRTSLEIKEVMGKWKPDLLNRLFQPYGDNDEFYFESRYIVLPYELRKPIWNETGLLDQAICRNTFDYDDFVIKAKDAMNSWARDNFRTYGYSILFGIIFGEAKKGPKAYNWYLSYDMGSLVFFDPQTGIEYTSAGNTRL
;
A
#
# COMPACT_ATOMS: atom_id res chain seq x y z
N MET A 1 47.47 -42.04 18.31
CA MET A 1 47.52 -40.78 19.06
C MET A 1 47.98 -39.74 18.04
N ASP A 2 47.06 -39.09 17.30
CA ASP A 2 46.34 -37.85 17.69
C ASP A 2 47.32 -36.71 18.01
N VAL A 3 47.26 -35.47 17.48
CA VAL A 3 46.33 -34.69 16.63
C VAL A 3 47.24 -33.57 16.04
N GLY A 4 47.04 -33.01 14.85
CA GLY A 4 46.05 -31.97 14.59
C GLY A 4 46.69 -30.78 13.87
N GLY A 5 46.29 -30.55 12.61
CA GLY A 5 46.66 -29.41 11.80
C GLY A 5 45.84 -28.17 12.13
N THR A 6 46.37 -27.00 11.77
CA THR A 6 45.66 -25.72 11.77
C THR A 6 45.76 -25.11 10.38
N GLU A 7 44.67 -25.18 9.61
CA GLU A 7 44.48 -24.35 8.43
C GLU A 7 43.63 -23.15 8.81
N ASN A 8 44.18 -21.96 8.59
CA ASN A 8 43.52 -20.67 8.71
C ASN A 8 42.54 -20.51 7.54
N GLY A 9 41.24 -20.66 7.79
CA GLY A 9 40.18 -20.34 6.84
C GLY A 9 39.54 -18.99 7.16
N GLU A 10 39.84 -17.97 6.36
CA GLU A 10 39.07 -16.73 6.32
C GLU A 10 37.62 -17.00 5.87
N PRO A 11 36.62 -16.24 6.35
CA PRO A 11 35.24 -16.40 5.90
C PRO A 11 35.08 -15.88 4.46
N VAL A 12 34.75 -16.80 3.55
CA VAL A 12 34.42 -16.49 2.16
C VAL A 12 33.06 -15.79 2.10
N PHE A 13 33.08 -14.47 1.90
CA PHE A 13 31.89 -13.70 1.53
C PHE A 13 31.48 -14.04 0.09
N CYS A 14 30.33 -14.69 -0.10
CA CYS A 14 29.73 -14.86 -1.42
C CYS A 14 28.78 -13.69 -1.73
N SER A 15 29.22 -12.77 -2.59
CA SER A 15 28.34 -11.84 -3.30
C SER A 15 27.56 -12.61 -4.37
N ALA A 16 26.24 -12.69 -4.25
CA ALA A 16 25.36 -13.10 -5.36
C ALA A 16 24.76 -11.83 -5.99
N SER A 17 24.86 -11.70 -7.32
CA SER A 17 24.25 -10.62 -8.09
C SER A 17 22.79 -10.95 -8.47
N ALA A 18 21.98 -9.92 -8.71
CA ALA A 18 20.54 -10.04 -9.03
C ALA A 18 20.23 -10.98 -10.22
N GLU A 19 21.17 -11.20 -11.14
CA GLU A 19 21.03 -12.13 -12.28
C GLU A 19 20.97 -13.61 -11.85
N ASP A 20 21.56 -13.98 -10.70
CA ASP A 20 21.55 -15.37 -10.21
C ASP A 20 20.17 -15.80 -9.68
N CYS A 21 19.29 -14.85 -9.33
CA CYS A 21 17.93 -15.14 -8.83
C CYS A 21 16.88 -15.27 -9.96
N ALA A 22 17.14 -14.71 -11.14
CA ALA A 22 16.16 -14.66 -12.23
C ALA A 22 16.24 -15.86 -13.20
N GLY A 23 17.40 -16.54 -13.26
CA GLY A 23 17.73 -17.43 -14.36
C GLY A 23 17.13 -18.84 -14.34
N GLN A 24 16.84 -19.46 -13.19
CA GLN A 24 16.58 -20.91 -13.18
C GLN A 24 15.57 -21.31 -12.10
N LEU A 25 14.31 -21.43 -12.51
CA LEU A 25 13.20 -21.98 -11.73
C LEU A 25 12.49 -22.97 -12.66
N TRP A 26 12.99 -24.21 -12.73
CA TRP A 26 12.35 -25.35 -13.39
C TRP A 26 12.56 -26.65 -12.60
N ASP A 27 11.51 -27.47 -12.64
CA ASP A 27 11.30 -28.85 -12.16
C ASP A 27 11.16 -29.12 -10.65
N LEU A 28 9.91 -29.12 -10.19
CA LEU A 28 9.48 -29.79 -8.95
C LEU A 28 8.33 -30.77 -9.22
N GLU A 29 8.65 -31.88 -9.88
CA GLU A 29 7.93 -33.16 -9.70
C GLU A 29 8.86 -34.14 -8.98
N ARG A 30 9.02 -33.96 -7.66
CA ARG A 30 9.31 -34.99 -6.63
C ARG A 30 9.82 -34.33 -5.35
N ALA A 31 8.92 -34.11 -4.40
CA ALA A 31 9.24 -34.25 -2.99
C ALA A 31 8.00 -34.78 -2.27
N SER A 32 8.15 -35.98 -1.74
CA SER A 32 7.09 -36.85 -1.25
C SER A 32 6.93 -36.67 0.27
N ARG A 33 5.66 -36.66 0.70
CA ARG A 33 5.11 -37.12 1.99
C ARG A 33 5.57 -36.36 3.25
N THR A 34 4.67 -35.55 3.80
CA THR A 34 4.10 -35.75 5.15
C THR A 34 2.71 -35.10 5.19
N THR A 35 1.80 -35.76 5.91
CA THR A 35 0.33 -35.77 5.84
C THR A 35 -0.36 -34.48 6.32
N LEU A 36 -1.39 -34.03 5.59
CA LEU A 36 -2.52 -33.27 6.15
C LEU A 36 -3.81 -33.71 5.44
N GLU A 37 -4.73 -34.28 6.21
CA GLU A 37 -5.96 -34.94 5.78
C GLU A 37 -6.93 -33.97 5.10
N ILE A 38 -7.30 -34.24 3.86
CA ILE A 38 -8.44 -33.61 3.19
C ILE A 38 -9.68 -34.42 3.58
N LYS A 39 -10.48 -33.88 4.51
CA LYS A 39 -11.82 -34.41 4.79
C LYS A 39 -12.77 -33.92 3.70
N THR A 40 -13.03 -34.78 2.71
CA THR A 40 -14.08 -34.58 1.72
C THR A 40 -15.45 -34.70 2.40
N MET A 41 -16.32 -33.71 2.19
CA MET A 41 -17.76 -33.82 2.47
C MET A 41 -18.53 -33.89 1.13
N PRO A 42 -19.63 -34.65 1.07
CA PRO A 42 -20.21 -35.09 -0.19
C PRO A 42 -21.10 -34.03 -0.85
N MET A 43 -21.01 -33.98 -2.17
CA MET A 43 -21.94 -33.30 -3.07
C MET A 43 -23.34 -33.88 -2.90
N VAL A 44 -24.31 -33.05 -2.52
CA VAL A 44 -25.73 -33.33 -2.70
C VAL A 44 -26.17 -32.64 -3.99
N SER A 45 -26.62 -33.45 -4.93
CA SER A 45 -27.23 -33.04 -6.19
C SER A 45 -28.65 -32.57 -5.97
N GLU A 46 -28.99 -31.36 -6.41
CA GLU A 46 -30.37 -31.04 -6.77
C GLU A 46 -30.45 -30.45 -8.18
N ASN A 47 -31.11 -31.23 -9.04
CA ASN A 47 -31.59 -30.83 -10.35
C ASN A 47 -32.73 -29.83 -10.16
N THR A 48 -32.65 -28.66 -10.79
CA THR A 48 -33.86 -27.92 -11.15
C THR A 48 -33.71 -27.32 -12.53
N LYS A 49 -34.53 -27.83 -13.46
CA LYS A 49 -34.74 -27.31 -14.81
C LYS A 49 -35.29 -25.89 -14.72
N LEU A 50 -34.69 -24.95 -15.44
CA LEU A 50 -35.37 -23.74 -15.89
C LEU A 50 -35.17 -23.58 -17.39
N GLN A 51 -36.29 -23.28 -18.04
CA GLN A 51 -36.55 -23.38 -19.46
C GLN A 51 -35.98 -22.19 -20.24
N ASP A 52 -35.59 -22.51 -21.47
CA ASP A 52 -35.25 -21.64 -22.59
C ASP A 52 -36.45 -20.80 -23.05
N THR A 53 -36.28 -19.48 -23.11
CA THR A 53 -36.97 -18.63 -24.09
C THR A 53 -36.05 -17.50 -24.56
N THR A 54 -35.49 -17.68 -25.76
CA THR A 54 -34.85 -16.65 -26.57
C THR A 54 -35.87 -15.96 -27.49
N LYS A 55 -35.85 -14.62 -27.57
CA LYS A 55 -35.94 -13.80 -28.81
C LYS A 55 -35.86 -12.28 -28.56
N SER A 56 -34.69 -11.74 -28.90
CA SER A 56 -34.37 -10.50 -29.66
C SER A 56 -35.44 -9.42 -29.83
N GLN A 57 -35.06 -8.16 -29.52
CA GLN A 57 -35.13 -7.04 -30.47
C GLN A 57 -33.94 -6.07 -30.27
N ASN A 58 -33.37 -5.66 -31.40
CA ASN A 58 -32.25 -4.73 -31.56
C ASN A 58 -32.68 -3.27 -31.36
N GLU A 59 -31.94 -2.52 -30.53
CA GLU A 59 -31.79 -1.07 -30.68
C GLU A 59 -30.29 -0.74 -30.66
N PRO A 60 -29.80 0.15 -31.54
CA PRO A 60 -28.39 0.53 -31.55
C PRO A 60 -28.11 1.46 -30.37
N PRO A 61 -27.02 1.27 -29.59
CA PRO A 61 -26.62 2.30 -28.64
C PRO A 61 -26.04 3.47 -29.43
N SER A 62 -26.84 4.52 -29.58
CA SER A 62 -26.36 5.84 -29.98
C SER A 62 -25.84 6.59 -28.75
N TYR A 63 -24.85 7.44 -29.01
CA TYR A 63 -24.22 8.43 -28.13
C TYR A 63 -23.01 7.98 -27.28
N VAL A 64 -21.86 8.15 -27.95
CA VAL A 64 -20.58 8.71 -27.49
C VAL A 64 -20.53 9.05 -25.99
N ALA A 65 -19.71 8.31 -25.24
CA ALA A 65 -19.21 8.74 -23.95
C ALA A 65 -18.25 9.92 -24.17
N GLU A 66 -18.77 11.14 -24.12
CA GLU A 66 -17.97 12.34 -23.90
C GLU A 66 -17.46 12.32 -22.45
N ASP A 67 -16.13 12.48 -22.31
CA ASP A 67 -15.39 12.73 -21.07
C ASP A 67 -15.73 11.83 -19.88
N ALA A 68 -15.32 10.55 -19.96
CA ALA A 68 -15.04 9.80 -18.75
C ALA A 68 -13.89 10.50 -18.01
N ILE A 69 -14.22 11.38 -17.07
CA ILE A 69 -13.27 11.88 -16.06
C ILE A 69 -12.54 10.65 -15.54
N GLN A 70 -11.23 10.57 -15.78
CA GLN A 70 -10.44 9.44 -15.32
C GLN A 70 -10.48 9.44 -13.80
N ALA A 71 -11.33 8.58 -13.23
CA ALA A 71 -11.51 8.47 -11.80
C ALA A 71 -10.17 8.13 -11.13
N ILE A 72 -9.87 8.80 -10.03
CA ILE A 72 -8.66 8.54 -9.24
C ILE A 72 -8.91 7.22 -8.51
N PRO A 73 -8.06 6.19 -8.69
CA PRO A 73 -8.29 4.89 -8.07
C PRO A 73 -8.40 4.99 -6.55
N GLU A 74 -9.36 4.29 -5.94
CA GLU A 74 -9.45 4.26 -4.48
C GLU A 74 -8.22 3.61 -3.84
N GLY A 75 -7.86 4.09 -2.65
CA GLY A 75 -6.74 3.52 -1.89
C GLY A 75 -6.16 4.48 -0.87
N LEU A 76 -4.96 4.16 -0.42
CA LEU A 76 -4.22 4.98 0.53
C LEU A 76 -3.26 5.91 -0.20
N TYR A 77 -3.26 7.17 0.22
CA TYR A 77 -2.49 8.23 -0.43
C TYR A 77 -1.71 9.05 0.60
N THR A 78 -0.59 9.61 0.15
CA THR A 78 -0.02 10.83 0.72
C THR A 78 -0.29 12.00 -0.21
N LEU A 79 -0.62 13.17 0.35
CA LEU A 79 -0.85 14.39 -0.42
C LEU A 79 0.31 15.35 -0.20
N THR A 80 1.09 15.65 -1.24
CA THR A 80 2.22 16.58 -1.16
C THR A 80 1.91 17.87 -1.88
N ASN A 81 2.01 19.01 -1.20
CA ASN A 81 1.79 20.31 -1.84
C ASN A 81 2.91 20.62 -2.85
N LYS A 82 2.54 21.12 -4.03
CA LYS A 82 3.46 21.42 -5.13
C LYS A 82 4.48 22.50 -4.75
N LYS A 83 4.03 23.64 -4.22
CA LYS A 83 4.89 24.79 -3.90
C LYS A 83 5.73 24.56 -2.64
N ILE A 84 5.10 24.11 -1.55
CA ILE A 84 5.77 23.99 -0.24
C ILE A 84 6.55 22.67 -0.09
N ARG A 85 6.23 21.63 -0.88
CA ARG A 85 6.86 20.29 -0.80
C ARG A 85 6.69 19.60 0.57
N LYS A 86 5.60 19.92 1.27
CA LYS A 86 5.19 19.29 2.53
C LYS A 86 3.92 18.47 2.35
N LEU A 87 3.71 17.51 3.23
CA LEU A 87 2.58 16.61 3.21
C LEU A 87 1.44 17.14 4.06
N LEU A 88 0.21 16.85 3.65
CA LEU A 88 -0.97 17.01 4.49
C LEU A 88 -0.97 15.97 5.60
N VAL A 89 -1.01 16.41 6.85
CA VAL A 89 -1.00 15.52 8.02
C VAL A 89 -2.04 15.95 9.06
N VAL A 90 -2.50 14.99 9.86
CA VAL A 90 -3.25 15.27 11.09
C VAL A 90 -2.27 15.75 12.16
N HIS A 91 -2.49 16.93 12.74
CA HIS A 91 -1.57 17.51 13.71
C HIS A 91 -1.37 16.60 14.93
N ASN A 92 -0.11 16.28 15.23
CA ASN A 92 0.32 15.32 16.27
C ASN A 92 -0.36 13.93 16.18
N GLY A 93 -1.02 13.64 15.05
CA GLY A 93 -1.82 12.46 14.90
C GLY A 93 -2.93 12.35 15.96
N ASP A 94 -3.44 13.47 16.45
CA ASP A 94 -4.53 13.47 17.43
C ASP A 94 -5.80 12.91 16.80
N ILE A 95 -6.47 12.00 17.52
CA ILE A 95 -7.66 11.28 17.04
C ILE A 95 -8.95 12.05 17.33
N ARG A 96 -8.87 13.18 18.04
CA ARG A 96 -10.05 13.97 18.39
C ARG A 96 -10.62 14.68 17.17
N SER A 97 -11.94 14.66 17.06
CA SER A 97 -12.67 15.49 16.09
C SER A 97 -12.35 16.97 16.30
N GLY A 98 -12.10 17.70 15.22
CA GLY A 98 -11.68 19.11 15.29
C GLY A 98 -10.16 19.32 15.33
N THR A 99 -9.36 18.25 15.31
CA THR A 99 -7.90 18.36 15.22
C THR A 99 -7.50 19.08 13.93
N ALA A 100 -6.56 20.01 13.99
CA ALA A 100 -6.11 20.73 12.80
C ALA A 100 -5.42 19.79 11.79
N CYS A 101 -5.72 19.97 10.52
CA CYS A 101 -4.87 19.48 9.44
C CYS A 101 -3.75 20.50 9.20
N ILE A 102 -2.52 20.04 9.05
CA ILE A 102 -1.34 20.89 8.86
C ILE A 102 -0.47 20.38 7.70
N GLY A 103 0.36 21.25 7.15
CA GLY A 103 1.47 20.86 6.30
C GLY A 103 2.70 20.49 7.13
N TRP A 104 3.30 19.32 6.90
CA TRP A 104 4.50 18.87 7.63
C TRP A 104 5.48 18.14 6.70
N PRO A 105 6.80 18.15 6.99
CA PRO A 105 7.75 17.32 6.25
C PRO A 105 7.37 15.84 6.26
N ARG A 106 7.76 15.10 5.21
CA ARG A 106 7.49 13.67 5.08
C ARG A 106 7.94 12.90 6.33
N ILE A 107 7.06 12.03 6.83
CA ILE A 107 7.31 11.16 7.97
C ILE A 107 7.64 9.76 7.43
N THR A 108 8.76 9.17 7.88
CA THR A 108 9.16 7.80 7.47
C THR A 108 9.31 6.84 8.65
N GLY A 109 9.20 7.33 9.88
CA GLY A 109 9.29 6.52 11.11
C GLY A 109 7.93 6.03 11.63
N SER A 110 7.86 5.74 12.94
CA SER A 110 6.69 5.13 13.59
C SER A 110 5.40 5.96 13.54
N SER A 111 5.49 7.25 13.24
CA SER A 111 4.36 8.16 13.05
C SER A 111 3.88 8.27 11.59
N LEU A 112 4.23 7.28 10.76
CA LEU A 112 3.91 7.24 9.34
C LEU A 112 2.42 7.43 9.06
N ASP A 113 1.54 6.94 9.93
CA ASP A 113 0.09 6.98 9.81
C ASP A 113 -0.52 8.39 9.87
N PHE A 114 0.22 9.41 10.32
CA PHE A 114 -0.27 10.79 10.48
C PHE A 114 -0.57 11.45 9.12
N GLN A 115 0.08 10.97 8.06
CA GLN A 115 0.03 11.53 6.70
C GLN A 115 -0.67 10.61 5.69
N LEU A 116 -1.29 9.52 6.16
CA LEU A 116 -1.94 8.52 5.32
C LEU A 116 -3.44 8.75 5.26
N TRP A 117 -3.94 8.92 4.03
CA TRP A 117 -5.33 9.25 3.74
C TRP A 117 -5.97 8.19 2.84
N ALA A 118 -7.00 7.52 3.35
CA ALA A 118 -7.82 6.61 2.57
C ALA A 118 -8.78 7.43 1.72
N LEU A 119 -8.52 7.47 0.42
CA LEU A 119 -9.34 8.10 -0.60
C LEU A 119 -10.41 7.11 -1.05
N LYS A 120 -11.68 7.51 -0.94
CA LYS A 120 -12.85 6.75 -1.39
C LYS A 120 -13.82 7.65 -2.14
N HIS A 121 -14.49 7.14 -3.15
CA HIS A 121 -15.57 7.85 -3.81
C HIS A 121 -16.66 8.21 -2.81
N ALA A 122 -17.17 9.44 -2.92
CA ALA A 122 -18.26 9.96 -2.12
C ALA A 122 -19.48 10.13 -3.03
N SER A 123 -20.59 9.48 -2.67
CA SER A 123 -21.90 9.53 -3.34
C SER A 123 -21.85 9.54 -4.90
N ALA A 124 -22.90 10.03 -5.57
CA ALA A 124 -23.07 9.88 -7.02
C ALA A 124 -22.47 11.03 -7.86
N ASP A 125 -21.88 12.06 -7.24
CA ASP A 125 -21.42 13.28 -7.92
C ASP A 125 -19.92 13.26 -8.29
N GLY A 126 -19.27 12.11 -8.17
CA GLY A 126 -17.85 11.93 -8.49
C GLY A 126 -16.89 12.60 -7.51
N SER A 127 -17.39 13.06 -6.35
CA SER A 127 -16.54 13.56 -5.27
C SER A 127 -15.86 12.42 -4.50
N TYR A 128 -14.97 12.78 -3.58
CA TYR A 128 -14.22 11.84 -2.75
C TYR A 128 -14.25 12.25 -1.29
N THR A 129 -14.13 11.27 -0.40
CA THR A 129 -13.76 11.48 1.00
C THR A 129 -12.30 11.08 1.22
N LEU A 130 -11.64 11.74 2.17
CA LEU A 130 -10.28 11.42 2.60
C LEU A 130 -10.28 11.15 4.10
N MET A 131 -10.20 9.87 4.48
CA MET A 131 -10.19 9.43 5.88
C MET A 131 -8.75 9.23 6.36
N SER A 132 -8.38 9.80 7.50
CA SER A 132 -7.10 9.53 8.14
C SER A 132 -7.01 8.08 8.59
N LEU A 133 -5.96 7.36 8.17
CA LEU A 133 -5.67 5.99 8.64
C LEU A 133 -5.40 5.96 10.16
N ARG A 134 -4.88 7.06 10.71
CA ARG A 134 -4.58 7.15 12.14
C ARG A 134 -5.82 7.34 13.00
N ALA A 135 -6.71 8.24 12.58
CA ALA A 135 -7.78 8.75 13.42
C ALA A 135 -9.17 8.24 13.05
N GLY A 136 -9.36 7.70 11.84
CA GLY A 136 -10.70 7.39 11.30
C GLY A 136 -11.57 8.64 11.04
N THR A 137 -11.00 9.83 11.22
CA THR A 137 -11.61 11.13 10.94
C THR A 137 -11.31 11.57 9.50
N TYR A 138 -12.15 12.44 8.95
CA TYR A 138 -12.14 12.87 7.57
C TYR A 138 -11.59 14.29 7.45
N ILE A 139 -10.95 14.61 6.33
CA ILE A 139 -10.64 16.01 5.98
C ILE A 139 -11.96 16.76 5.86
N ASP A 140 -12.14 17.78 6.69
CA ASP A 140 -13.37 18.55 6.84
C ASP A 140 -13.07 20.05 6.76
N LEU A 141 -13.79 20.75 5.89
CA LEU A 141 -13.85 22.20 5.93
C LEU A 141 -14.64 22.64 7.17
N GLN A 142 -13.94 23.19 8.16
CA GLN A 142 -14.49 23.39 9.50
C GLN A 142 -15.83 24.12 9.48
N ALA A 143 -16.88 23.40 9.87
CA ALA A 143 -18.26 23.89 9.95
C ALA A 143 -18.80 24.52 8.64
N GLY A 144 -18.25 24.14 7.48
CA GLY A 144 -18.66 24.64 6.17
C GLY A 144 -18.47 26.15 6.00
N LYS A 145 -17.51 26.74 6.70
CA LYS A 145 -17.22 28.18 6.65
C LYS A 145 -16.88 28.61 5.22
N THR A 146 -17.57 29.64 4.74
CA THR A 146 -17.39 30.21 3.39
C THR A 146 -16.36 31.35 3.34
N ALA A 147 -15.88 31.80 4.50
CA ALA A 147 -14.84 32.83 4.56
C ALA A 147 -13.56 32.34 3.89
N ASN A 148 -12.88 33.22 3.15
CA ASN A 148 -11.58 32.88 2.57
C ASN A 148 -10.59 32.49 3.68
N ARG A 149 -9.73 31.51 3.41
CA ARG A 149 -8.80 30.91 4.38
C ARG A 149 -9.53 30.25 5.57
N ALA A 150 -10.69 29.63 5.31
CA ALA A 150 -11.40 28.86 6.31
C ALA A 150 -10.59 27.63 6.76
N PRO A 151 -10.49 27.33 8.07
CA PRO A 151 -9.65 26.23 8.55
C PRO A 151 -10.11 24.86 8.05
N VAL A 152 -9.15 23.97 7.81
CA VAL A 152 -9.40 22.55 7.54
C VAL A 152 -8.96 21.72 8.74
N ILE A 153 -9.83 20.80 9.14
CA ILE A 153 -9.67 19.95 10.33
C ILE A 153 -9.88 18.48 9.94
N ALA A 154 -9.47 17.60 10.83
CA ALA A 154 -9.86 16.21 10.84
C ALA A 154 -11.11 16.07 11.73
N HIS A 155 -12.23 15.65 11.17
CA HIS A 155 -13.51 15.58 11.89
C HIS A 155 -14.17 14.20 11.76
N SER A 156 -14.98 13.81 12.73
CA SER A 156 -15.80 12.59 12.64
C SER A 156 -16.72 12.63 11.42
N TYR A 157 -16.99 11.46 10.83
CA TYR A 157 -17.85 11.33 9.64
C TYR A 157 -19.20 12.04 9.82
N ALA A 158 -19.59 12.85 8.84
CA ALA A 158 -20.89 13.48 8.76
C ALA A 158 -21.74 12.80 7.68
N SER A 159 -22.83 12.12 8.06
CA SER A 159 -23.68 11.36 7.13
C SER A 159 -24.80 12.18 6.49
N SER A 160 -25.11 13.36 7.04
CA SER A 160 -26.24 14.19 6.61
C SER A 160 -25.81 15.54 6.05
N GLU A 161 -26.59 16.02 5.09
CA GLU A 161 -26.47 17.38 4.58
C GLU A 161 -26.93 18.42 5.60
N PRO A 162 -26.33 19.63 5.62
CA PRO A 162 -25.27 20.11 4.73
C PRO A 162 -23.85 19.71 5.18
N SER A 163 -23.73 19.04 6.33
CA SER A 163 -22.44 18.77 6.99
C SER A 163 -21.59 17.77 6.22
N ARG A 164 -22.22 16.81 5.53
CA ARG A 164 -21.53 15.82 4.68
C ARG A 164 -20.67 16.49 3.60
N LEU A 165 -21.18 17.53 2.93
CA LEU A 165 -20.45 18.25 1.88
C LEU A 165 -19.17 18.94 2.35
N ASN A 166 -18.99 19.15 3.66
CA ASN A 166 -17.74 19.68 4.21
C ASN A 166 -16.59 18.67 4.09
N GLN A 167 -16.92 17.39 3.96
CA GLN A 167 -16.00 16.25 3.93
C GLN A 167 -15.85 15.63 2.53
N GLU A 168 -16.56 16.19 1.55
CA GLU A 168 -16.55 15.76 0.16
C GLU A 168 -15.71 16.72 -0.69
N TRP A 169 -14.82 16.15 -1.49
CA TRP A 169 -13.82 16.86 -2.27
C TRP A 169 -13.90 16.46 -3.72
N ARG A 170 -14.14 17.42 -4.61
CA ARG A 170 -14.01 17.22 -6.06
C ARG A 170 -12.54 17.36 -6.43
N ILE A 171 -11.96 16.29 -6.94
CA ILE A 171 -10.54 16.23 -7.27
C ILE A 171 -10.37 16.28 -8.79
N SER A 172 -9.53 17.21 -9.26
CA SER A 172 -9.33 17.43 -10.70
C SER A 172 -7.84 17.63 -10.97
N GLU A 173 -7.31 16.95 -11.99
CA GLU A 173 -5.95 17.16 -12.47
C GLU A 173 -5.90 18.48 -13.24
N GLU A 174 -5.10 19.43 -12.79
CA GLU A 174 -4.97 20.73 -13.46
C GLU A 174 -3.72 20.77 -14.37
N VAL A 175 -2.66 20.07 -13.95
CA VAL A 175 -1.43 19.84 -14.72
C VAL A 175 -0.94 18.43 -14.44
N PRO A 176 -0.18 17.80 -15.35
CA PRO A 176 0.23 16.40 -15.20
C PRO A 176 0.83 16.09 -13.83
N GLY A 177 0.20 15.17 -13.09
CA GLY A 177 0.58 14.71 -11.76
C GLY A 177 0.20 15.62 -10.59
N TYR A 178 -0.50 16.73 -10.83
CA TYR A 178 -0.92 17.66 -9.77
C TYR A 178 -2.40 18.02 -9.88
N TYR A 179 -3.05 17.95 -8.71
CA TYR A 179 -4.50 18.01 -8.57
C TYR A 179 -4.91 19.16 -7.67
N THR A 180 -6.10 19.71 -7.93
CA THR A 180 -6.83 20.51 -6.96
C THR A 180 -7.78 19.62 -6.16
N LEU A 181 -8.01 19.98 -4.89
CA LEU A 181 -9.08 19.42 -4.08
C LEU A 181 -10.05 20.54 -3.74
N ARG A 182 -11.25 20.49 -4.33
CA ARG A 182 -12.27 21.51 -4.19
C ARG A 182 -13.38 21.02 -3.27
N CYS A 183 -13.66 21.76 -2.20
CA CYS A 183 -14.69 21.40 -1.23
C CYS A 183 -16.08 21.46 -1.89
N ALA A 184 -16.83 20.35 -1.82
CA ALA A 184 -18.15 20.24 -2.43
C ALA A 184 -19.18 21.20 -1.82
N ARG A 185 -18.96 21.67 -0.59
CA ARG A 185 -19.83 22.64 0.10
C ARG A 185 -19.69 24.06 -0.44
N THR A 186 -18.47 24.50 -0.73
CA THR A 186 -18.15 25.94 -0.90
C THR A 186 -17.47 26.28 -2.22
N GLU A 187 -17.08 25.27 -3.01
CA GLU A 187 -16.28 25.42 -4.23
C GLU A 187 -14.88 26.05 -4.01
N THR A 188 -14.44 26.18 -2.76
CA THR A 188 -13.10 26.65 -2.40
C THR A 188 -12.09 25.50 -2.39
N PHE A 189 -10.81 25.83 -2.56
CA PHE A 189 -9.73 24.87 -2.79
C PHE A 189 -8.90 24.65 -1.53
N LEU A 190 -8.52 23.41 -1.29
CA LEU A 190 -7.54 23.05 -0.27
C LEU A 190 -6.20 23.70 -0.59
N GLU A 191 -5.72 24.55 0.32
CA GLU A 191 -4.50 25.32 0.16
C GLU A 191 -3.58 25.13 1.36
N MET A 192 -2.28 25.09 1.08
CA MET A 192 -1.24 25.16 2.11
C MET A 192 -0.62 26.55 2.14
N ASP A 193 -0.50 27.10 3.34
CA ASP A 193 0.11 28.41 3.59
C ASP A 193 1.53 28.50 3.02
N ASP A 194 1.73 29.35 2.02
CA ASP A 194 3.03 29.59 1.38
C ASP A 194 3.77 30.81 1.97
N GLU A 195 3.08 31.66 2.73
CA GLU A 195 3.64 32.87 3.36
C GLU A 195 4.51 32.58 4.59
N SER A 196 4.14 31.59 5.41
CA SER A 196 4.91 31.22 6.61
C SER A 196 6.28 30.65 6.26
N THR A 197 7.25 30.73 7.18
CA THR A 197 8.54 30.01 7.08
C THR A 197 8.65 28.87 8.09
N GLU A 198 7.60 28.62 8.86
CA GLU A 198 7.61 27.60 9.91
C GLU A 198 7.75 26.19 9.33
N LYS A 199 8.22 25.27 10.19
CA LYS A 199 8.33 23.85 9.87
C LYS A 199 6.95 23.24 9.56
N TRP A 200 5.93 23.59 10.34
CA TRP A 200 4.54 23.29 9.98
C TRP A 200 3.96 24.39 9.08
N ARG A 201 2.87 24.09 8.37
CA ARG A 201 2.07 25.08 7.64
C ARG A 201 0.61 24.96 7.98
N LYS A 202 -0.10 26.08 7.93
CA LYS A 202 -1.57 26.07 8.03
C LYS A 202 -2.16 25.45 6.76
N ILE A 203 -3.24 24.71 6.93
CA ILE A 203 -4.10 24.23 5.85
C ILE A 203 -5.45 24.91 6.00
N TYR A 204 -5.95 25.42 4.90
CA TYR A 204 -7.23 26.10 4.84
C TYR A 204 -7.86 25.91 3.46
N CYS A 205 -9.13 26.27 3.33
CA CYS A 205 -9.76 26.45 2.03
C CYS A 205 -9.79 27.91 1.62
N SER A 206 -9.54 28.17 0.35
CA SER A 206 -9.48 29.52 -0.23
C SER A 206 -10.07 29.57 -1.63
N ASN A 207 -10.40 30.78 -2.09
CA ASN A 207 -10.76 30.99 -3.50
C ASN A 207 -9.57 30.65 -4.41
N ALA A 208 -9.82 30.34 -5.67
CA ALA A 208 -8.77 30.09 -6.65
C ALA A 208 -7.71 31.21 -6.64
N SER A 209 -6.44 30.86 -6.41
CA SER A 209 -5.33 31.82 -6.49
C SER A 209 -4.83 31.97 -7.94
N GLN A 210 -4.11 33.05 -8.24
CA GLN A 210 -3.59 33.29 -9.60
C GLN A 210 -2.43 32.35 -9.96
N GLU A 211 -1.51 32.10 -9.02
CA GLU A 211 -0.38 31.17 -9.22
C GLU A 211 -0.78 29.69 -9.06
N ARG A 212 -1.84 29.40 -8.28
CA ARG A 212 -2.38 28.07 -7.95
C ARG A 212 -1.43 27.04 -7.33
N ASP A 213 -0.11 27.24 -7.34
CA ASP A 213 0.84 26.21 -6.88
C ASP A 213 0.71 25.86 -5.38
N SER A 214 0.22 26.78 -4.54
CA SER A 214 -0.15 26.49 -3.14
C SER A 214 -1.44 25.67 -2.99
N GLN A 215 -2.25 25.58 -4.05
CA GLN A 215 -3.50 24.82 -4.16
C GLN A 215 -3.34 23.52 -4.96
N LEU A 216 -2.15 23.25 -5.49
CA LEU A 216 -1.82 22.04 -6.25
C LEU A 216 -1.16 20.98 -5.38
N TRP A 217 -1.61 19.75 -5.54
CA TRP A 217 -1.21 18.60 -4.71
C TRP A 217 -0.84 17.41 -5.59
N SER A 218 0.30 16.77 -5.32
CA SER A 218 0.53 15.41 -5.84
C SER A 218 -0.17 14.41 -4.94
N LEU A 219 -0.83 13.43 -5.55
CA LEU A 219 -1.52 12.34 -4.86
C LEU A 219 -0.70 11.06 -5.08
N ASP A 220 0.20 10.76 -4.15
CA ASP A 220 1.05 9.58 -4.25
C ASP A 220 0.31 8.37 -3.65
N ARG A 221 -0.16 7.44 -4.50
CA ARG A 221 -0.86 6.23 -4.04
C ARG A 221 0.12 5.23 -3.45
N VAL A 222 0.04 5.03 -2.14
CA VAL A 222 0.92 4.15 -1.34
C VAL A 222 0.31 2.79 -1.01
N SER A 223 -0.84 2.46 -1.62
CA SER A 223 -1.44 1.13 -1.55
C SER A 223 -1.60 0.47 -2.92
N ARG A 224 -1.67 -0.86 -2.95
CA ARG A 224 -2.08 -1.66 -4.11
C ARG A 224 -3.12 -2.71 -3.73
N THR A 225 -4.03 -3.00 -4.66
CA THR A 225 -4.91 -4.18 -4.54
C THR A 225 -4.13 -5.44 -4.86
N SER A 226 -4.71 -6.58 -4.52
CA SER A 226 -4.11 -7.87 -4.82
C SER A 226 -4.02 -8.15 -6.31
N LEU A 227 -5.01 -7.69 -7.09
CA LEU A 227 -4.99 -7.75 -8.55
C LEU A 227 -3.82 -6.96 -9.12
N GLU A 228 -3.60 -5.72 -8.66
CA GLU A 228 -2.48 -4.90 -9.12
C GLU A 228 -1.12 -5.54 -8.76
N ILE A 229 -1.02 -6.17 -7.59
CA ILE A 229 0.18 -6.91 -7.19
C ILE A 229 0.41 -8.12 -8.10
N LYS A 230 -0.67 -8.86 -8.45
CA LYS A 230 -0.61 -9.96 -9.42
C LYS A 230 -0.14 -9.47 -10.78
N GLU A 231 -0.59 -8.31 -11.25
CA GLU A 231 -0.12 -7.74 -12.51
C GLU A 231 1.38 -7.43 -12.50
N VAL A 232 1.90 -6.84 -11.41
CA VAL A 232 3.34 -6.60 -11.27
C VAL A 232 4.12 -7.92 -11.23
N MET A 233 3.65 -8.90 -10.45
CA MET A 233 4.24 -10.23 -10.39
C MET A 233 4.24 -10.93 -11.74
N GLY A 234 3.14 -10.81 -12.48
CA GLY A 234 2.95 -11.40 -13.81
C GLY A 234 3.87 -10.80 -14.86
N LYS A 235 4.17 -9.50 -14.79
CA LYS A 235 5.17 -8.86 -15.66
C LYS A 235 6.58 -9.40 -15.43
N TRP A 236 6.92 -9.76 -14.19
CA TRP A 236 8.21 -10.36 -13.86
C TRP A 236 8.28 -11.84 -14.22
N LYS A 237 7.30 -12.64 -13.78
CA LYS A 237 7.28 -14.08 -14.00
C LYS A 237 5.84 -14.60 -14.12
N PRO A 238 5.28 -14.65 -15.35
CA PRO A 238 3.89 -15.07 -15.59
C PRO A 238 3.56 -16.46 -15.02
N ASP A 239 4.50 -17.40 -15.08
CA ASP A 239 4.30 -18.78 -14.61
C ASP A 239 4.08 -18.89 -13.10
N LEU A 240 4.45 -17.86 -12.33
CA LEU A 240 4.19 -17.82 -10.88
C LEU A 240 2.76 -17.44 -10.53
N LEU A 241 1.99 -16.87 -11.45
CA LEU A 241 0.63 -16.39 -11.14
C LEU A 241 -0.28 -17.51 -10.63
N ASN A 242 -0.18 -18.70 -11.23
CA ASN A 242 -0.96 -19.88 -10.82
C ASN A 242 -0.47 -20.49 -9.49
N ARG A 243 0.69 -20.05 -9.00
CA ARG A 243 1.33 -20.52 -7.76
C ARG A 243 1.28 -19.46 -6.66
N LEU A 244 0.83 -18.25 -6.98
CA LEU A 244 0.69 -17.18 -6.00
C LEU A 244 -0.50 -17.50 -5.10
N PHE A 245 -0.19 -17.95 -3.89
CA PHE A 245 -1.21 -18.17 -2.88
C PHE A 245 -1.48 -16.89 -2.10
N GLN A 246 -2.75 -16.50 -2.07
CA GLN A 246 -3.24 -15.40 -1.27
C GLN A 246 -4.44 -15.87 -0.46
N PRO A 247 -4.28 -16.11 0.86
CA PRO A 247 -5.32 -16.73 1.67
C PRO A 247 -6.55 -15.85 1.87
N TYR A 248 -6.36 -14.52 1.87
CA TYR A 248 -7.43 -13.53 2.03
C TYR A 248 -7.51 -12.74 0.71
N GLY A 249 -8.26 -13.29 -0.24
CA GLY A 249 -8.42 -12.70 -1.57
C GLY A 249 -9.47 -11.59 -1.61
N ASP A 250 -9.53 -10.89 -2.75
CA ASP A 250 -10.43 -9.75 -3.00
C ASP A 250 -11.94 -10.12 -3.07
N ASN A 251 -12.29 -11.40 -2.89
CA ASN A 251 -13.62 -11.96 -3.15
C ASN A 251 -14.39 -12.36 -1.89
N ASP A 252 -13.94 -11.96 -0.70
CA ASP A 252 -14.75 -12.18 0.49
C ASP A 252 -15.86 -11.11 0.49
N GLU A 253 -17.10 -11.53 0.22
CA GLU A 253 -18.31 -10.69 0.07
C GLU A 253 -18.54 -9.73 1.26
N PHE A 254 -17.81 -9.96 2.36
CA PHE A 254 -17.88 -9.23 3.61
C PHE A 254 -16.70 -8.28 3.89
N TYR A 255 -15.56 -8.42 3.20
CA TYR A 255 -14.37 -7.60 3.42
C TYR A 255 -14.05 -6.79 2.16
N PHE A 256 -13.98 -5.47 2.32
CA PHE A 256 -13.43 -4.55 1.31
C PHE A 256 -12.16 -5.13 0.69
N GLU A 257 -12.00 -4.98 -0.63
CA GLU A 257 -10.82 -5.40 -1.39
C GLU A 257 -9.53 -5.19 -0.59
N SER A 258 -8.77 -6.28 -0.39
CA SER A 258 -7.57 -6.25 0.44
C SER A 258 -6.56 -5.30 -0.19
N ARG A 259 -6.27 -4.20 0.50
CA ARG A 259 -5.27 -3.21 0.08
C ARG A 259 -4.00 -3.41 0.86
N TYR A 260 -2.88 -3.41 0.16
CA TYR A 260 -1.57 -3.61 0.74
C TYR A 260 -0.73 -2.35 0.65
N ILE A 261 0.04 -2.06 1.70
CA ILE A 261 1.01 -0.97 1.74
C ILE A 261 2.41 -1.52 1.95
N VAL A 262 3.41 -0.78 1.49
CA VAL A 262 4.82 -1.10 1.75
C VAL A 262 5.34 -0.12 2.80
N LEU A 263 5.86 -0.64 3.90
CA LEU A 263 6.52 0.20 4.90
C LEU A 263 7.81 0.81 4.30
N PRO A 264 8.12 2.10 4.57
CA PRO A 264 9.38 2.72 4.17
C PRO A 264 10.59 2.01 4.76
N TYR A 265 11.74 2.11 4.09
CA TYR A 265 12.99 1.48 4.53
C TYR A 265 13.39 1.90 5.94
N GLU A 266 13.23 3.19 6.27
CA GLU A 266 13.56 3.77 7.58
C GLU A 266 12.77 3.15 8.73
N LEU A 267 11.64 2.52 8.43
CA LEU A 267 10.80 1.82 9.39
C LEU A 267 11.01 0.30 9.32
N ARG A 268 11.10 -0.28 8.12
CA ARG A 268 11.36 -1.72 7.94
C ARG A 268 12.69 -2.14 8.57
N LYS A 269 13.76 -1.38 8.35
CA LYS A 269 15.10 -1.78 8.80
C LYS A 269 15.17 -1.92 10.33
N PRO A 270 14.71 -0.95 11.14
CA PRO A 270 14.63 -1.13 12.60
C PRO A 270 13.78 -2.34 13.02
N ILE A 271 12.59 -2.52 12.42
CA ILE A 271 11.70 -3.66 12.75
C ILE A 271 12.42 -4.99 12.48
N TRP A 272 13.10 -5.11 11.34
CA TRP A 272 13.89 -6.31 11.03
C TRP A 272 15.08 -6.47 11.99
N ASN A 273 15.81 -5.40 12.30
CA ASN A 273 16.93 -5.48 13.25
C ASN A 273 16.49 -6.01 14.62
N GLU A 274 15.31 -5.61 15.10
CA GLU A 274 14.75 -6.06 16.38
C GLU A 274 14.43 -7.56 16.41
N THR A 275 14.34 -8.23 15.26
CA THR A 275 14.16 -9.70 15.20
C THR A 275 15.39 -10.49 15.60
N GLY A 276 16.58 -9.87 15.59
CA GLY A 276 17.86 -10.54 15.86
C GLY A 276 18.30 -11.53 14.76
N LEU A 277 17.65 -11.52 13.59
CA LEU A 277 17.93 -12.48 12.51
C LEU A 277 19.33 -12.32 11.91
N LEU A 278 19.94 -11.13 11.95
CA LEU A 278 21.29 -10.92 11.41
C LEU A 278 22.35 -11.79 12.12
N ASP A 279 22.17 -12.02 13.42
CA ASP A 279 23.08 -12.81 14.24
C ASP A 279 22.67 -14.29 14.33
N GLN A 280 21.54 -14.65 13.72
CA GLN A 280 21.02 -16.00 13.73
C GLN A 280 21.72 -16.84 12.65
N ALA A 281 22.43 -17.87 13.07
CA ALA A 281 23.03 -18.83 12.14
C ALA A 281 21.97 -19.74 11.52
N ILE A 282 22.22 -20.18 10.28
CA ILE A 282 21.44 -21.26 9.66
C ILE A 282 21.75 -22.57 10.39
N CYS A 283 20.70 -23.20 10.89
CA CYS A 283 20.73 -24.52 11.50
C CYS A 283 19.83 -25.45 10.70
N ARG A 284 20.42 -26.33 9.87
CA ARG A 284 19.65 -27.25 9.02
C ARG A 284 18.56 -27.99 9.82
N ASN A 285 17.33 -27.96 9.32
CA ASN A 285 16.13 -28.61 9.90
C ASN A 285 15.64 -28.03 11.25
N THR A 286 16.25 -26.97 11.78
CA THR A 286 15.85 -26.38 13.08
C THR A 286 15.64 -24.88 12.99
N PHE A 287 16.46 -24.21 12.19
CA PHE A 287 16.32 -22.80 11.87
C PHE A 287 16.90 -22.56 10.48
N ASP A 288 16.07 -22.73 9.45
CA ASP A 288 16.50 -22.55 8.06
C ASP A 288 15.73 -21.43 7.36
N TYR A 289 15.84 -21.35 6.03
CA TYR A 289 15.39 -20.17 5.28
C TYR A 289 13.89 -19.88 5.44
N ASP A 290 13.07 -20.91 5.62
CA ASP A 290 11.63 -20.73 5.86
C ASP A 290 11.37 -20.02 7.21
N ASP A 291 12.10 -20.37 8.26
CA ASP A 291 12.02 -19.73 9.57
C ASP A 291 12.41 -18.25 9.51
N PHE A 292 13.48 -17.89 8.77
CA PHE A 292 13.89 -16.50 8.61
C PHE A 292 12.79 -15.64 7.97
N VAL A 293 12.21 -16.10 6.85
CA VAL A 293 11.21 -15.33 6.11
C VAL A 293 9.89 -15.24 6.86
N ILE A 294 9.51 -16.28 7.62
CA ILE A 294 8.32 -16.29 8.47
C ILE A 294 8.50 -15.30 9.61
N LYS A 295 9.62 -15.33 10.34
CA LYS A 295 9.88 -14.39 11.43
C LYS A 295 9.94 -12.94 10.96
N ALA A 296 10.59 -12.66 9.83
CA ALA A 296 10.65 -11.31 9.28
C ALA A 296 9.26 -10.81 8.87
N LYS A 297 8.43 -11.65 8.25
CA LYS A 297 7.04 -11.30 7.91
C LYS A 297 6.19 -11.07 9.16
N ASP A 298 6.30 -11.93 10.15
CA ASP A 298 5.58 -11.79 11.41
C ASP A 298 5.93 -10.48 12.12
N ALA A 299 7.21 -10.10 12.16
CA ALA A 299 7.64 -8.83 12.74
C ALA A 299 7.00 -7.61 12.05
N MET A 300 6.98 -7.57 10.72
CA MET A 300 6.36 -6.47 9.96
C MET A 300 4.85 -6.39 10.20
N ASN A 301 4.18 -7.54 10.18
CA ASN A 301 2.74 -7.63 10.41
C ASN A 301 2.36 -7.29 11.85
N SER A 302 3.13 -7.75 12.83
CA SER A 302 2.94 -7.45 14.25
C SER A 302 3.13 -5.97 14.52
N TRP A 303 4.20 -5.37 13.98
CA TRP A 303 4.39 -3.93 14.06
C TRP A 303 3.17 -3.16 13.52
N ALA A 304 2.66 -3.53 12.34
CA ALA A 304 1.53 -2.82 11.75
C ALA A 304 0.23 -3.00 12.54
N ARG A 305 -0.06 -4.22 13.02
CA ARG A 305 -1.19 -4.52 13.91
C ARG A 305 -1.17 -3.64 15.16
N ASP A 306 0.01 -3.45 15.74
CA ASP A 306 0.16 -2.77 17.03
C ASP A 306 0.21 -1.23 16.87
N ASN A 307 0.49 -0.72 15.66
CA ASN A 307 0.64 0.72 15.39
C ASN A 307 -0.53 1.34 14.59
N PHE A 308 -1.18 0.60 13.69
CA PHE A 308 -2.32 1.12 12.93
C PHE A 308 -3.65 0.91 13.66
N ARG A 309 -4.50 1.94 13.61
CA ARG A 309 -5.79 1.96 14.33
C ARG A 309 -6.99 1.62 13.45
N THR A 310 -6.90 1.87 12.15
CA THR A 310 -7.98 1.54 11.21
C THR A 310 -7.65 0.28 10.42
N TYR A 311 -8.65 -0.57 10.25
CA TYR A 311 -8.57 -1.81 9.47
C TYR A 311 -8.74 -1.56 7.96
N GLY A 312 -8.50 -2.61 7.16
CA GLY A 312 -8.67 -2.59 5.70
C GLY A 312 -7.38 -2.40 4.90
N TYR A 313 -6.23 -2.29 5.59
CA TYR A 313 -4.91 -2.26 4.96
C TYR A 313 -3.98 -3.29 5.61
N SER A 314 -3.24 -4.02 4.78
CA SER A 314 -2.24 -5.01 5.19
C SER A 314 -0.84 -4.57 4.78
N ILE A 315 0.20 -5.10 5.42
CA ILE A 315 1.57 -4.88 4.95
C ILE A 315 1.87 -5.85 3.81
N LEU A 316 2.34 -5.32 2.68
CA LEU A 316 2.94 -6.10 1.62
C LEU A 316 4.34 -6.51 2.06
N PHE A 317 4.44 -7.71 2.61
CA PHE A 317 5.70 -8.38 2.90
C PHE A 317 5.48 -9.87 2.67
N GLY A 318 5.57 -10.27 1.41
CA GLY A 318 5.33 -11.63 0.95
C GLY A 318 6.48 -12.56 1.28
N ILE A 319 6.24 -13.85 1.07
CA ILE A 319 7.24 -14.92 1.13
C ILE A 319 7.29 -15.55 -0.25
N ILE A 320 8.50 -15.88 -0.72
CA ILE A 320 8.71 -16.65 -1.94
C ILE A 320 9.73 -17.74 -1.67
N PHE A 321 9.42 -18.95 -2.13
CA PHE A 321 10.33 -20.09 -2.12
C PHE A 321 10.85 -20.32 -3.53
N GLY A 322 12.14 -20.61 -3.66
CA GLY A 322 12.78 -20.86 -4.93
C GLY A 322 14.01 -21.76 -4.80
N GLU A 323 14.56 -22.13 -5.94
CA GLU A 323 15.79 -22.92 -6.03
C GLU A 323 16.94 -22.01 -6.45
N ALA A 324 18.05 -22.03 -5.71
CA ALA A 324 19.28 -21.31 -6.07
C ALA A 324 20.39 -22.32 -6.44
N LYS A 325 21.50 -21.84 -7.03
CA LYS A 325 22.66 -22.69 -7.37
C LYS A 325 23.18 -23.56 -6.22
N LYS A 326 22.99 -23.12 -4.98
CA LYS A 326 23.45 -23.80 -3.75
C LYS A 326 22.33 -24.54 -3.01
N GLY A 327 21.15 -24.69 -3.62
CA GLY A 327 19.99 -25.39 -3.06
C GLY A 327 18.78 -24.49 -2.84
N PRO A 328 17.72 -25.02 -2.21
CA PRO A 328 16.49 -24.30 -1.92
C PRO A 328 16.75 -23.06 -1.06
N LYS A 329 16.01 -21.99 -1.34
CA LYS A 329 16.03 -20.74 -0.58
C LYS A 329 14.63 -20.17 -0.45
N ALA A 330 14.46 -19.35 0.58
CA ALA A 330 13.29 -18.51 0.76
C ALA A 330 13.72 -17.05 0.92
N TYR A 331 12.91 -16.14 0.37
CA TYR A 331 13.08 -14.70 0.52
C TYR A 331 11.76 -14.07 0.95
N ASN A 332 11.85 -12.91 1.59
CA ASN A 332 10.71 -12.01 1.60
C ASN A 332 10.67 -11.21 0.32
N TRP A 333 9.50 -10.68 -0.03
CA TRP A 333 9.38 -9.76 -1.16
C TRP A 333 8.31 -8.71 -0.91
N TYR A 334 8.43 -7.59 -1.59
CA TYR A 334 7.45 -6.50 -1.58
C TYR A 334 7.62 -5.65 -2.84
N LEU A 335 6.92 -4.51 -2.94
CA LEU A 335 7.05 -3.59 -4.07
C LEU A 335 7.95 -2.40 -3.76
N SER A 336 8.65 -1.89 -4.77
CA SER A 336 9.42 -0.64 -4.70
C SER A 336 8.56 0.54 -4.23
N TYR A 337 9.21 1.66 -3.89
CA TYR A 337 8.52 2.86 -3.37
C TYR A 337 7.43 3.40 -4.32
N ASP A 338 7.68 3.36 -5.64
CA ASP A 338 6.71 3.70 -6.68
C ASP A 338 5.63 2.61 -6.91
N MET A 339 5.74 1.50 -6.18
CA MET A 339 4.90 0.30 -6.26
C MET A 339 4.87 -0.33 -7.65
N GLY A 340 5.91 -0.10 -8.47
CA GLY A 340 5.98 -0.55 -9.87
C GLY A 340 6.84 -1.78 -10.10
N SER A 341 7.74 -2.12 -9.16
CA SER A 341 8.73 -3.19 -9.32
C SER A 341 8.80 -4.08 -8.09
N LEU A 342 9.26 -5.32 -8.28
CA LEU A 342 9.50 -6.26 -7.17
C LEU A 342 10.85 -5.98 -6.51
N VAL A 343 10.85 -6.10 -5.19
CA VAL A 343 12.05 -6.12 -4.37
C VAL A 343 12.04 -7.39 -3.55
N PHE A 344 13.12 -8.15 -3.62
CA PHE A 344 13.37 -9.32 -2.80
C PHE A 344 14.26 -8.92 -1.62
N PHE A 345 13.95 -9.43 -0.44
CA PHE A 345 14.68 -9.17 0.77
C PHE A 345 15.18 -10.49 1.33
N ASP A 346 16.49 -10.56 1.57
CA ASP A 346 17.13 -11.65 2.28
C ASP A 346 17.12 -11.36 3.78
N PRO A 347 16.19 -11.97 4.55
CA PRO A 347 16.10 -11.74 6.00
C PRO A 347 17.30 -12.24 6.80
N GLN A 348 18.16 -13.09 6.23
CA GLN A 348 19.38 -13.53 6.88
C GLN A 348 20.45 -12.44 6.86
N THR A 349 20.59 -11.75 5.73
CA THR A 349 21.69 -10.79 5.49
C THR A 349 21.24 -9.33 5.58
N GLY A 350 19.94 -9.06 5.48
CA GLY A 350 19.36 -7.73 5.39
C GLY A 350 19.51 -7.07 4.01
N ILE A 351 19.91 -7.83 2.99
CA ILE A 351 20.16 -7.31 1.65
C ILE A 351 18.87 -7.29 0.83
N GLU A 352 18.64 -6.19 0.11
CA GLU A 352 17.54 -6.00 -0.84
C GLU A 352 18.05 -6.19 -2.29
N TYR A 353 17.28 -6.91 -3.11
CA TYR A 353 17.55 -7.17 -4.52
C TYR A 353 16.37 -6.71 -5.37
N THR A 354 16.63 -5.91 -6.40
CA THR A 354 15.60 -5.39 -7.31
C THR A 354 15.50 -6.24 -8.57
N SER A 355 14.28 -6.42 -9.08
CA SER A 355 14.06 -7.11 -10.37
C SER A 355 14.59 -6.30 -11.58
N ALA A 356 14.73 -4.98 -11.43
CA ALA A 356 15.56 -4.16 -12.31
C ALA A 356 17.02 -4.33 -11.86
N GLY A 357 17.88 -4.91 -12.70
CA GLY A 357 19.25 -5.27 -12.33
C GLY A 357 20.01 -4.19 -11.55
N ASN A 358 20.70 -4.63 -10.49
CA ASN A 358 21.64 -3.88 -9.63
C ASN A 358 21.50 -2.35 -9.66
N THR A 359 20.57 -1.81 -8.89
CA THR A 359 20.75 -0.48 -8.31
C THR A 359 20.86 -0.66 -6.81
N ARG A 360 22.07 -0.49 -6.25
CA ARG A 360 22.21 -0.27 -4.81
C ARG A 360 21.47 1.04 -4.50
N LEU A 361 20.41 0.95 -3.69
CA LEU A 361 19.80 2.12 -3.06
C LEU A 361 20.62 2.53 -1.84
#